data_AF-A0A4Q3XX99-F1
#
_entry.id   AF-A0A4Q3XX99-F1
#
_cell.length_a   1.000
_cell.length_b   1.000
_cell.length_c   1.000
_cell.angle_alpha   90.00
_cell.angle_beta   90.00
_cell.angle_gamma   90.00
#
_symmetry.space_group_name_H-M   'P 1'
#
loop_
_entity.id
_entity.type
_entity.pdbx_description
1 polymer ?
#
loop_
_entity_poly.entity_id
_entity_poly.type
_entity_poly.pdbx_seq_one_letter_code
_entity_poly.pdbx_strand_id
1 'polypeptide(L)'
;MKKLLVIATAFAALSGIAAADIQAPPGSTYTSSRKLGRALSNIMYGFMEVPEQMVRKTEQYGRKSMPYGQVDGTSRALRRLGYGFYELFTFTCPTYRGTFKPPYERCGEDNRIEMNPHDGLSEFPPELGFEAFDHSRTQKY
;
A
#
# COMPACT_ATOMS: atom_id res chain seq x y z
N MET A 1 61.20 -3.28 -6.35
CA MET A 1 60.09 -2.40 -6.79
C MET A 1 58.96 -3.13 -7.51
N LYS A 2 59.22 -4.07 -8.44
CA LYS A 2 58.17 -4.80 -9.19
C LYS A 2 57.19 -5.60 -8.30
N LYS A 3 57.66 -6.23 -7.22
CA LYS A 3 56.82 -7.02 -6.30
C LYS A 3 55.82 -6.14 -5.52
N LEU A 4 56.22 -4.93 -5.12
CA LEU A 4 55.34 -3.98 -4.43
C LEU A 4 54.23 -3.48 -5.35
N LEU A 5 54.53 -3.24 -6.63
CA LEU A 5 53.53 -2.86 -7.62
C LEU A 5 52.49 -3.96 -7.84
N VAL A 6 52.91 -5.23 -7.92
CA VAL A 6 51.99 -6.37 -8.07
C VAL A 6 51.09 -6.54 -6.84
N ILE A 7 51.62 -6.31 -5.64
CA ILE A 7 50.83 -6.38 -4.40
C ILE A 7 49.82 -5.24 -4.34
N ALA A 8 50.22 -4.01 -4.71
CA ALA A 8 49.34 -2.86 -4.72
C ALA A 8 48.19 -3.00 -5.74
N THR A 9 48.47 -3.53 -6.94
CA THR A 9 47.43 -3.78 -7.95
C THR A 9 46.48 -4.90 -7.55
N ALA A 10 46.98 -5.97 -6.90
CA ALA A 10 46.13 -7.03 -6.37
C ALA A 10 45.21 -6.52 -5.25
N PHE A 11 45.72 -5.65 -4.37
CA PHE A 11 44.92 -5.05 -3.30
C PHE A 11 43.81 -4.14 -3.87
N ALA A 12 44.14 -3.30 -4.86
CA ALA A 12 43.18 -2.43 -5.52
C ALA A 12 42.10 -3.21 -6.30
N ALA A 13 42.46 -4.36 -6.91
CA ALA A 13 41.52 -5.21 -7.62
C ALA A 13 40.56 -5.96 -6.68
N LEU A 14 40.99 -6.25 -5.44
CA LEU A 14 40.19 -6.96 -4.44
C LEU A 14 39.39 -6.04 -3.52
N SER A 15 39.75 -4.75 -3.42
CA SER A 15 39.09 -3.77 -2.57
C SER A 15 37.88 -3.08 -3.23
N GLY A 16 37.16 -3.78 -4.12
CA GLY A 16 35.94 -3.26 -4.72
C GLY A 16 34.91 -2.90 -3.64
N ILE A 17 34.40 -1.67 -3.67
CA ILE A 17 33.32 -1.24 -2.78
C ILE A 17 32.08 -2.01 -3.19
N ALA A 18 31.67 -2.98 -2.37
CA ALA A 18 30.36 -3.60 -2.50
C ALA A 18 29.31 -2.61 -2.00
N ALA A 19 28.88 -1.71 -2.89
CA ALA A 19 27.70 -0.88 -2.66
C ALA A 19 26.45 -1.77 -2.81
N ALA A 20 26.21 -2.61 -1.80
CA ALA A 20 24.95 -3.32 -1.68
C ALA A 20 23.89 -2.28 -1.29
N ASP A 21 22.92 -2.04 -2.18
CA ASP A 21 21.70 -1.31 -1.85
C ASP A 21 21.00 -2.10 -0.74
N ILE A 22 21.09 -1.61 0.50
CA ILE A 22 20.34 -2.15 1.63
C ILE A 22 18.89 -1.73 1.40
N GLN A 23 18.22 -2.49 0.54
CA GLN A 23 16.81 -2.28 0.28
C GLN A 23 16.08 -2.53 1.58
N ALA A 24 15.43 -1.49 2.10
CA ALA A 24 14.59 -1.63 3.26
C ALA A 24 13.56 -2.74 2.95
N PRO A 25 13.39 -3.75 3.84
CA PRO A 25 12.44 -4.81 3.58
C PRO A 25 11.07 -4.17 3.35
N PRO A 26 10.25 -4.64 2.40
CA PRO A 26 9.00 -3.97 2.02
C PRO A 26 8.03 -3.78 3.20
N GLY A 27 8.18 -4.60 4.26
CA GLY A 27 7.47 -4.50 5.53
C GLY A 27 7.85 -3.30 6.41
N SER A 28 9.01 -2.68 6.22
CA SER A 28 9.51 -1.54 7.01
C SER A 28 8.63 -0.30 6.89
N THR A 29 7.90 -0.19 5.77
CA THR A 29 6.98 0.91 5.49
C THR A 29 5.73 0.88 6.37
N TYR A 30 5.40 -0.26 6.99
CA TYR A 30 4.24 -0.43 7.85
C TYR A 30 4.60 -0.09 9.30
N THR A 31 4.30 1.15 9.70
CA THR A 31 4.52 1.68 11.05
C THR A 31 3.20 1.97 11.75
N SER A 32 3.24 2.18 13.07
CA SER A 32 2.09 2.65 13.85
C SER A 32 1.53 3.97 13.32
N SER A 33 2.39 4.89 12.89
CA SER A 33 1.96 6.17 12.29
C SER A 33 1.26 5.97 10.94
N ARG A 34 1.75 5.07 10.08
CA ARG A 34 1.06 4.74 8.82
C ARG A 34 -0.29 4.08 9.06
N LYS A 35 -0.36 3.19 10.07
CA LYS A 35 -1.62 2.58 10.52
C LYS A 35 -2.61 3.63 11.01
N LEU A 36 -2.17 4.59 11.81
CA LEU A 36 -3.02 5.73 12.24
C LEU A 36 -3.49 6.57 11.04
N GLY A 37 -2.58 6.90 10.12
CA GLY A 37 -2.93 7.65 8.90
C GLY A 37 -3.98 6.92 8.05
N ARG A 38 -3.82 5.61 7.89
CA ARG A 38 -4.80 4.76 7.20
C ARG A 38 -6.13 4.70 7.94
N ALA A 39 -6.11 4.58 9.26
CA ALA A 39 -7.32 4.58 10.09
C ALA A 39 -8.12 5.87 9.91
N LEU A 40 -7.47 7.02 10.05
CA LEU A 40 -8.09 8.34 9.86
C LEU A 40 -8.59 8.51 8.43
N SER A 41 -7.79 8.10 7.43
CA SER A 41 -8.19 8.19 6.03
C SER A 41 -9.41 7.33 5.71
N ASN A 42 -9.45 6.09 6.20
CA ASN A 42 -10.61 5.22 6.07
C ASN A 42 -11.89 5.80 6.72
N ILE A 43 -11.76 6.50 7.85
CA ILE A 43 -12.91 7.16 8.51
C ILE A 43 -13.38 8.37 7.70
N MET A 44 -12.44 9.24 7.30
CA MET A 44 -12.77 10.52 6.66
C MET A 44 -13.16 10.35 5.19
N TYR A 45 -12.50 9.46 4.46
CA TYR A 45 -12.59 9.33 3.01
C TYR A 45 -13.07 7.96 2.55
N GLY A 46 -13.39 7.03 3.46
CA GLY A 46 -13.91 5.70 3.10
C GLY A 46 -15.21 5.76 2.30
N PHE A 47 -16.01 6.82 2.44
CA PHE A 47 -17.24 7.03 1.67
C PHE A 47 -16.99 7.25 0.17
N MET A 48 -15.77 7.64 -0.23
CA MET A 48 -15.40 7.86 -1.64
C MET A 48 -15.45 6.58 -2.47
N GLU A 49 -15.47 5.40 -1.83
CA GLU A 49 -15.73 4.13 -2.50
C GLU A 49 -17.09 4.11 -3.22
N VAL A 50 -18.11 4.80 -2.70
CA VAL A 50 -19.44 4.81 -3.31
C VAL A 50 -19.44 5.45 -4.71
N PRO A 51 -19.06 6.74 -4.88
CA PRO A 51 -19.01 7.34 -6.20
C PRO A 51 -17.99 6.64 -7.11
N GLU A 52 -16.85 6.21 -6.58
CA GLU A 52 -15.83 5.52 -7.37
C GLU A 52 -16.33 4.21 -7.96
N GLN A 53 -16.98 3.36 -7.16
CA GLN A 53 -17.53 2.10 -7.67
C GLN A 53 -18.68 2.32 -8.66
N MET A 54 -19.48 3.37 -8.49
CA MET A 54 -20.54 3.72 -9.45
C MET A 54 -19.96 4.02 -10.83
N VAL A 55 -18.88 4.81 -10.90
CA VAL A 55 -18.20 5.13 -12.17
C VAL A 55 -17.51 3.89 -12.72
N ARG A 56 -16.68 3.22 -11.90
CA ARG A 56 -15.90 2.06 -12.33
C ARG A 56 -16.76 0.92 -12.87
N LYS A 57 -17.86 0.57 -12.19
CA LYS A 57 -18.77 -0.48 -12.69
C LYS A 57 -19.51 -0.03 -13.94
N THR A 58 -19.92 1.25 -14.01
CA THR A 58 -20.55 1.82 -15.21
C THR A 58 -19.64 1.75 -16.43
N GLU A 59 -18.34 2.01 -16.28
CA GLU A 59 -17.36 1.89 -17.36
C GLU A 59 -17.10 0.43 -17.77
N GLN A 60 -17.05 -0.49 -16.79
CA GLN A 60 -16.79 -1.91 -17.04
C GLN A 60 -17.98 -2.67 -17.65
N TYR A 61 -19.20 -2.37 -17.21
CA TYR A 61 -20.40 -3.15 -17.51
C TYR A 61 -21.54 -2.33 -18.15
N GLY A 62 -21.30 -1.04 -18.43
CA GLY A 62 -22.27 -0.12 -19.02
C GLY A 62 -23.21 0.53 -18.00
N ARG A 63 -23.96 1.55 -18.43
CA ARG A 63 -24.82 2.42 -17.58
C ARG A 63 -25.86 1.70 -16.71
N LYS A 64 -26.26 0.49 -17.06
CA LYS A 64 -27.26 -0.28 -16.28
C LYS A 64 -26.66 -0.96 -15.04
N SER A 65 -25.33 -0.99 -14.92
CA SER A 65 -24.61 -1.56 -13.78
C SER A 65 -24.35 -0.54 -12.65
N MET A 66 -24.73 0.73 -12.83
CA MET A 66 -24.63 1.76 -11.79
C MET A 66 -25.19 1.33 -10.40
N PRO A 67 -26.38 0.70 -10.29
CA PRO A 67 -26.87 0.21 -8.99
C PRO A 67 -25.97 -0.88 -8.38
N TYR A 68 -25.33 -1.72 -9.21
CA TYR A 68 -24.34 -2.69 -8.73
C TYR A 68 -23.11 -1.97 -8.15
N GLY A 69 -22.60 -0.93 -8.82
CA GLY A 69 -21.52 -0.09 -8.30
C GLY A 69 -21.89 0.60 -6.99
N GLN A 70 -23.12 1.06 -6.84
CA GLN A 70 -23.60 1.68 -5.60
C GLN A 70 -23.61 0.69 -4.43
N VAL A 71 -24.11 -0.54 -4.64
CA VAL A 71 -24.14 -1.58 -3.60
C VAL A 71 -22.73 -2.03 -3.23
N ASP A 72 -21.86 -2.28 -4.21
CA ASP A 72 -20.46 -2.67 -3.96
C ASP A 72 -19.69 -1.56 -3.23
N GLY A 73 -19.80 -0.32 -3.70
CA GLY A 73 -19.18 0.85 -3.08
C GLY A 73 -19.65 1.10 -1.65
N THR A 74 -20.93 0.89 -1.37
CA THR A 74 -21.47 1.01 0.00
C THR A 74 -20.90 -0.08 0.92
N SER A 75 -20.84 -1.32 0.45
CA SER A 75 -20.23 -2.43 1.19
C SER A 75 -18.76 -2.16 1.52
N ARG A 76 -17.99 -1.65 0.54
CA ARG A 76 -16.59 -1.25 0.72
C ARG A 76 -16.43 -0.08 1.69
N ALA A 77 -17.28 0.95 1.59
CA ALA A 77 -17.28 2.10 2.49
C ALA A 77 -17.52 1.67 3.95
N LEU A 78 -18.49 0.78 4.19
CA LEU A 78 -18.76 0.24 5.53
C LEU A 78 -17.59 -0.57 6.07
N ARG A 79 -16.95 -1.42 5.24
CA ARG A 79 -15.74 -2.16 5.62
C ARG A 79 -14.59 -1.21 5.97
N ARG A 80 -14.35 -0.18 5.15
CA ARG A 80 -13.34 0.84 5.43
C ARG A 80 -13.62 1.55 6.74
N LEU A 81 -14.86 1.98 7.00
CA LEU A 81 -15.24 2.57 8.28
C LEU A 81 -14.96 1.62 9.46
N GLY A 82 -15.36 0.35 9.35
CA GLY A 82 -15.09 -0.66 10.36
C GLY A 82 -13.59 -0.85 10.64
N TYR A 83 -12.79 -1.02 9.59
CA TYR A 83 -11.33 -1.09 9.71
C TYR A 83 -10.73 0.21 10.22
N GLY A 84 -11.28 1.36 9.85
CA GLY A 84 -10.88 2.68 10.31
C GLY A 84 -10.98 2.81 11.82
N PHE A 85 -12.14 2.49 12.40
CA PHE A 85 -12.29 2.48 13.86
C PHE A 85 -11.44 1.42 14.54
N TYR A 86 -11.39 0.20 14.00
CA TYR A 86 -10.54 -0.87 14.54
C TYR A 86 -9.06 -0.46 14.59
N GLU A 87 -8.53 0.09 13.50
CA GLU A 87 -7.14 0.53 13.44
C GLU A 87 -6.90 1.79 14.25
N LEU A 88 -7.88 2.68 14.40
CA LEU A 88 -7.78 3.88 15.24
C LEU A 88 -7.59 3.52 16.72
N PHE A 89 -8.29 2.50 17.22
CA PHE A 89 -8.11 2.05 18.60
C PHE A 89 -6.89 1.16 18.79
N THR A 90 -6.39 0.52 17.73
CA THR A 90 -5.28 -0.44 17.81
C THR A 90 -4.00 0.04 17.15
N PHE A 91 -3.87 1.34 16.83
CA PHE A 91 -2.78 1.85 15.97
C PHE A 91 -1.39 1.64 16.58
N THR A 92 -1.28 1.60 17.91
CA THR A 92 -0.03 1.36 18.63
C THR A 92 0.39 -0.11 18.64
N CYS A 93 -0.53 -1.03 18.32
CA CYS A 93 -0.31 -2.47 18.42
C CYS A 93 -0.27 -3.12 17.02
N PRO A 94 0.65 -4.09 16.81
CA PRO A 94 0.73 -4.85 15.58
C PRO A 94 -0.34 -5.96 15.57
N THR A 95 -1.58 -5.59 15.28
CA THR A 95 -2.75 -6.47 15.44
C THR A 95 -3.00 -7.46 14.31
N TYR A 96 -2.34 -7.29 13.16
CA TYR A 96 -2.53 -8.16 12.00
C TYR A 96 -1.26 -8.94 11.68
N ARG A 97 -1.28 -10.25 11.92
CA ARG A 97 -0.15 -11.17 11.71
C ARG A 97 1.17 -10.69 12.38
N GLY A 98 1.07 -10.03 13.53
CA GLY A 98 2.22 -9.44 14.22
C GLY A 98 2.85 -8.24 13.50
N THR A 99 2.12 -7.59 12.59
CA THR A 99 2.59 -6.42 11.82
C THR A 99 1.57 -5.28 11.82
N PHE A 100 1.96 -4.12 11.27
CA PHE A 100 1.07 -2.97 11.02
C PHE A 100 0.43 -2.98 9.62
N LYS A 101 0.44 -4.14 8.95
CA LYS A 101 -0.21 -4.32 7.65
C LYS A 101 -1.73 -4.20 7.77
N PRO A 102 -2.42 -3.71 6.71
CA PRO A 102 -3.87 -3.61 6.70
C PRO A 102 -4.54 -5.00 6.81
N PRO A 103 -5.52 -5.18 7.71
CA PRO A 103 -6.23 -6.45 7.92
C PRO A 103 -7.39 -6.63 6.92
N TYR A 104 -7.18 -6.35 5.64
CA TYR A 104 -8.26 -6.43 4.65
C TYR A 104 -8.47 -7.89 4.22
N GLU A 105 -9.43 -8.56 4.85
CA GLU A 105 -9.80 -9.94 4.51
C GLU A 105 -11.25 -10.02 3.98
N ARG A 106 -11.49 -11.00 3.11
CA ARG A 106 -12.82 -11.39 2.60
C ARG A 106 -12.96 -12.90 2.72
N CYS A 107 -13.74 -13.38 3.69
CA CYS A 107 -13.98 -14.81 3.92
C CYS A 107 -12.68 -15.64 4.05
N GLY A 108 -11.64 -15.10 4.70
CA GLY A 108 -10.34 -15.76 4.86
C GLY A 108 -9.37 -15.59 3.67
N GLU A 109 -9.78 -14.89 2.61
CA GLU A 109 -8.91 -14.49 1.50
C GLU A 109 -8.38 -13.06 1.71
N ASP A 110 -7.14 -12.81 1.26
CA ASP A 110 -6.54 -11.49 1.24
C ASP A 110 -7.26 -10.60 0.23
N ASN A 111 -8.03 -9.61 0.71
CA ASN A 111 -8.86 -8.74 -0.11
C ASN A 111 -8.15 -7.44 -0.45
N ARG A 112 -6.84 -7.47 -0.65
CA ARG A 112 -6.04 -6.33 -1.11
C ARG A 112 -6.05 -6.23 -2.63
N ILE A 113 -6.00 -5.01 -3.14
CA ILE A 113 -5.96 -4.74 -4.58
C ILE A 113 -4.75 -5.37 -5.28
N GLU A 114 -3.67 -5.61 -4.53
CA GLU A 114 -2.47 -6.35 -4.97
C GLU A 114 -2.77 -7.80 -5.38
N MET A 115 -3.77 -8.44 -4.74
CA MET A 115 -4.15 -9.82 -5.00
C MET A 115 -5.26 -9.91 -6.04
N ASN A 116 -6.24 -9.01 -5.96
CA ASN A 116 -7.33 -8.93 -6.93
C ASN A 116 -7.61 -7.46 -7.29
N PRO A 117 -7.17 -6.99 -8.47
CA PRO A 117 -7.37 -5.61 -8.91
C PRO A 117 -8.84 -5.20 -9.07
N HIS A 118 -9.74 -6.15 -9.33
CA HIS A 118 -11.15 -5.89 -9.59
C HIS A 118 -11.97 -5.76 -8.29
N ASP A 119 -11.63 -6.56 -7.28
CA ASP A 119 -12.42 -6.72 -6.06
C ASP A 119 -11.71 -6.32 -4.76
N GLY A 120 -10.41 -6.09 -4.79
CA GLY A 120 -9.62 -5.74 -3.61
C GLY A 120 -9.80 -4.30 -3.15
N LEU A 121 -9.42 -4.05 -1.90
CA LEU A 121 -9.28 -2.73 -1.28
C LEU A 121 -7.82 -2.28 -1.41
N SER A 122 -7.62 -1.05 -1.87
CA SER A 122 -6.36 -0.33 -1.75
C SER A 122 -6.08 0.04 -0.29
N GLU A 123 -4.80 0.20 0.07
CA GLU A 123 -4.39 0.58 1.43
C GLU A 123 -5.18 1.80 1.93
N PHE A 124 -5.22 2.86 1.11
CA PHE A 124 -5.98 4.08 1.35
C PHE A 124 -7.24 4.13 0.48
N PRO A 125 -8.30 4.87 0.88
CA PRO A 125 -9.49 5.10 0.07
C PRO A 125 -9.16 5.73 -1.30
N PRO A 126 -10.05 5.57 -2.29
CA PRO A 126 -9.85 6.16 -3.62
C PRO A 126 -9.88 7.69 -3.57
N GLU A 127 -9.04 8.31 -4.39
CA GLU A 127 -8.82 9.75 -4.40
C GLU A 127 -9.66 10.48 -5.48
N LEU A 128 -10.53 9.77 -6.21
CA LEU A 128 -11.40 10.32 -7.28
C LEU A 128 -10.65 11.22 -8.29
N GLY A 129 -9.40 10.88 -8.61
CA GLY A 129 -8.57 11.66 -9.54
C GLY A 129 -7.85 12.87 -8.94
N PHE A 130 -7.90 13.08 -7.62
CA PHE A 130 -7.04 14.05 -6.90
C PHE A 130 -5.64 13.49 -6.59
N GLU A 131 -5.22 12.49 -7.37
CA GLU A 131 -3.99 11.73 -7.19
C GLU A 131 -2.76 12.61 -7.44
N ALA A 132 -2.02 12.90 -6.36
CA ALA A 132 -0.73 13.58 -6.41
C ALA A 132 0.39 12.57 -6.17
N PHE A 133 0.54 11.61 -7.09
CA PHE A 133 1.63 10.64 -7.04
C PHE A 133 2.84 11.13 -7.84
N ASP A 134 3.99 11.20 -7.19
CA ASP A 134 5.26 11.29 -7.89
C ASP A 134 5.69 9.87 -8.27
N HIS A 135 5.43 9.48 -9.51
CA HIS A 135 5.83 8.17 -10.04
C HIS A 135 7.33 8.11 -10.39
N SER A 136 8.07 9.21 -10.21
CA SER A 136 9.53 9.18 -10.36
C SER A 136 10.14 8.46 -9.15
N ARG A 137 11.05 7.51 -9.40
CA ARG A 137 11.88 6.92 -8.34
C ARG A 137 12.81 8.02 -7.81
N THR A 138 12.37 8.82 -6.86
CA THR A 138 13.25 9.79 -6.22
C THR A 138 14.06 9.06 -5.15
N GLN A 139 15.35 8.84 -5.38
CA GLN A 139 16.30 8.62 -4.29
C GLN A 139 16.39 9.94 -3.52
N LYS A 140 15.69 10.05 -2.39
CA LYS A 140 15.94 11.13 -1.44
C LYS A 140 16.94 10.64 -0.39
N TYR A 141 18.03 11.41 -0.27
CA TYR A 141 19.16 11.22 0.63
C TYR A 141 18.76 11.32 2.10
#